data_AF-A0A6P0WS46-F1
#
_entry.id   AF-A0A6P0WS46-F1
#
_cell.length_a   1.000
_cell.length_b   1.000
_cell.length_c   1.000
_cell.angle_alpha   90.00
_cell.angle_beta   90.00
_cell.angle_gamma   90.00
#
_symmetry.space_group_name_H-M   'P 1'
#
loop_
_entity.id
_entity.type
_entity.pdbx_description
1 polymer ?
#
loop_
_entity_poly.entity_id
_entity_poly.type
_entity_poly.pdbx_seq_one_letter_code
_entity_poly.pdbx_strand_id
1 'polypeptide(L)'
;MKSILPQVEELISTLKQLMPTPHQEKTLESIFGLFLEGKVKLPHHCTTKSESAISRFLNHYQWSTRSLIRTIRYYIIKLILQQRKPGRKPILQVMVDLTTLEKVGKFPHLQNLVRVYNHKKGLHIVVIYLVLVNWRIP
;
A
#
# COMPACT_ATOMS: atom_id res chain seq x y z
N MET A 1 -6.15 18.25 -15.27
CA MET A 1 -5.58 17.52 -14.12
C MET A 1 -5.14 18.54 -13.09
N LYS A 2 -5.68 18.52 -11.86
CA LYS A 2 -5.08 19.29 -10.75
C LYS A 2 -3.63 18.87 -10.63
N SER A 3 -2.69 19.81 -10.54
CA SER A 3 -1.26 19.47 -10.44
C SER A 3 -1.07 18.50 -9.29
N ILE A 4 -0.51 17.33 -9.61
CA ILE A 4 -0.09 16.39 -8.58
C ILE A 4 1.01 17.12 -7.81
N LEU A 5 0.92 17.13 -6.47
CA LEU A 5 1.97 17.74 -5.64
C LEU A 5 3.32 17.10 -6.03
N PRO A 6 4.40 17.87 -6.23
CA PRO A 6 5.70 17.31 -6.66
C PRO A 6 6.20 16.15 -5.80
N GLN A 7 5.82 16.16 -4.52
CA GLN A 7 6.08 15.10 -3.54
C GLN A 7 5.45 13.74 -3.94
N VAL A 8 4.24 13.77 -4.50
CA VAL A 8 3.54 12.56 -4.94
C VAL A 8 4.18 11.99 -6.21
N GLU A 9 4.67 12.85 -7.11
CA GLU A 9 5.41 12.42 -8.30
C GLU A 9 6.74 11.75 -7.93
N GLU A 10 7.50 12.34 -7.00
CA GLU A 10 8.72 11.76 -6.42
C GLU A 10 8.46 10.37 -5.81
N LEU A 11 7.38 10.25 -5.01
CA LEU A 11 6.98 8.99 -4.41
C LEU A 11 6.65 7.94 -5.48
N ILE A 12 5.78 8.26 -6.44
CA ILE A 12 5.38 7.31 -7.49
C ILE A 12 6.58 6.84 -8.30
N SER A 13 7.47 7.76 -8.67
CA SER A 13 8.71 7.44 -9.38
C SER A 13 9.59 6.47 -8.57
N THR A 14 9.79 6.76 -7.29
CA THR A 14 10.57 5.90 -6.38
C THR A 14 9.95 4.51 -6.24
N LEU A 15 8.62 4.41 -6.14
CA LEU A 15 7.93 3.12 -6.03
C LEU A 15 8.02 2.30 -7.33
N LYS A 16 7.98 2.96 -8.49
CA LYS A 16 8.19 2.29 -9.79
C LYS A 16 9.60 1.71 -9.87
N GLN A 17 10.63 2.45 -9.47
CA GLN A 17 12.02 1.96 -9.48
C GLN A 17 12.28 0.72 -8.61
N LEU A 18 11.36 0.37 -7.70
CA LEU A 18 11.44 -0.89 -6.94
C LEU A 18 11.05 -2.12 -7.78
N MET A 19 10.45 -1.92 -8.95
CA MET A 19 10.03 -3.00 -9.83
C MET A 19 11.22 -3.46 -10.68
N PRO A 20 11.50 -4.78 -10.73
CA PRO A 20 12.64 -5.30 -11.49
C PRO A 20 12.61 -5.06 -13.00
N THR A 21 11.44 -4.80 -13.60
CA THR A 21 11.29 -4.68 -15.05
C THR A 21 10.39 -3.50 -15.44
N PRO A 22 10.61 -2.89 -16.64
CA PRO A 22 9.73 -1.85 -17.16
C PRO A 22 8.26 -2.29 -17.32
N HIS A 23 8.04 -3.59 -17.54
CA HIS A 23 6.69 -4.14 -17.62
C HIS A 23 5.98 -4.11 -16.26
N GLN A 24 6.69 -4.47 -15.18
CA GLN A 24 6.19 -4.41 -13.82
C GLN A 24 5.95 -2.97 -13.37
N GLU A 25 6.83 -2.03 -13.72
CA GLU A 25 6.63 -0.60 -13.47
C GLU A 25 5.30 -0.08 -14.03
N LYS A 26 5.06 -0.33 -15.33
CA LYS A 26 3.81 0.07 -16.00
C LYS A 26 2.59 -0.61 -15.41
N THR A 27 2.75 -1.83 -14.89
CA THR A 27 1.65 -2.57 -14.26
C THR A 27 1.32 -2.02 -12.89
N LEU A 28 2.34 -1.69 -12.08
CA LEU A 28 2.16 -0.99 -10.80
C LEU A 28 1.48 0.36 -10.98
N GLU A 29 1.89 1.14 -11.99
CA GLU A 29 1.26 2.42 -12.33
C GLU A 29 -0.22 2.27 -12.71
N SER A 30 -0.55 1.25 -13.51
CA SER A 30 -1.93 0.94 -13.87
C SER A 30 -2.77 0.57 -12.64
N ILE A 31 -2.20 -0.20 -11.73
CA ILE A 31 -2.83 -0.57 -10.46
C ILE A 31 -3.06 0.69 -9.60
N PHE A 32 -2.10 1.60 -9.48
CA PHE A 32 -2.28 2.87 -8.78
C PHE A 32 -3.39 3.72 -9.39
N GLY A 33 -3.48 3.78 -10.72
CA GLY A 33 -4.61 4.42 -11.42
C GLY A 33 -5.96 3.86 -10.96
N LEU A 34 -6.09 2.52 -10.94
CA LEU A 34 -7.32 1.86 -10.45
C LEU A 34 -7.64 2.18 -8.99
N PHE A 35 -6.62 2.27 -8.13
CA PHE A 35 -6.79 2.66 -6.73
C PHE A 35 -7.33 4.08 -6.60
N LEU A 36 -6.76 5.03 -7.33
CA LEU A 36 -7.16 6.43 -7.29
C LEU A 36 -8.56 6.66 -7.87
N GLU A 37 -8.96 5.84 -8.85
CA GLU A 37 -10.32 5.85 -9.40
C GLU A 37 -11.36 5.15 -8.52
N GLY A 38 -10.93 4.47 -7.44
CA GLY A 38 -11.83 3.69 -6.57
C GLY A 38 -12.35 2.39 -7.19
N LYS A 39 -11.76 1.93 -8.30
CA LYS A 39 -12.23 0.78 -9.12
C LYS A 39 -11.53 -0.55 -8.79
N VAL A 40 -10.85 -0.62 -7.65
CA VAL A 40 -9.95 -1.72 -7.23
C VAL A 40 -10.62 -3.10 -7.21
N LYS A 41 -11.95 -3.17 -7.13
CA LYS A 41 -12.65 -4.43 -6.87
C LYS A 41 -12.50 -5.47 -7.98
N LEU A 42 -12.14 -5.08 -9.20
CA LEU A 42 -12.06 -6.01 -10.33
C LEU A 42 -10.93 -5.63 -11.30
N PRO A 43 -9.96 -6.53 -11.58
CA PRO A 43 -8.95 -6.33 -12.62
C PRO A 43 -9.54 -5.98 -14.00
N HIS A 44 -10.79 -6.37 -14.25
CA HIS A 44 -11.59 -6.04 -15.44
C HIS A 44 -11.75 -4.54 -15.71
N HIS A 45 -11.59 -3.68 -14.70
CA HIS A 45 -11.69 -2.22 -14.88
C HIS A 45 -10.40 -1.58 -15.43
N CYS A 46 -9.33 -2.36 -15.59
CA CYS A 46 -8.09 -1.86 -16.16
C CYS A 46 -8.19 -1.75 -17.68
N THR A 47 -8.06 -0.53 -18.21
CA THR A 47 -8.01 -0.30 -19.66
C THR A 47 -6.60 -0.44 -20.24
N THR A 48 -5.57 -0.34 -19.40
CA THR A 48 -4.16 -0.28 -19.83
C THR A 48 -3.42 -1.61 -19.74
N LYS A 49 -3.94 -2.57 -18.96
CA LYS A 49 -3.36 -3.90 -18.75
C LYS A 49 -4.45 -4.97 -18.76
N SER A 50 -4.13 -6.15 -19.30
CA SER A 50 -5.02 -7.30 -19.19
C SER A 50 -5.12 -7.79 -17.74
N GLU A 51 -6.25 -8.42 -17.41
CA GLU A 51 -6.45 -9.07 -16.11
C GLU A 51 -5.39 -10.13 -15.82
N SER A 52 -4.98 -10.88 -16.84
CA SER A 52 -3.91 -11.87 -16.75
C SER A 52 -2.55 -11.24 -16.44
N ALA A 53 -2.28 -10.02 -16.91
CA ALA A 53 -1.07 -9.28 -16.56
C ALA A 53 -1.09 -8.80 -15.10
N ILE A 54 -2.22 -8.27 -14.63
CA ILE A 54 -2.41 -7.87 -13.23
C ILE A 54 -2.30 -9.08 -12.30
N SER A 55 -2.94 -10.19 -12.65
CA SER A 55 -2.88 -11.43 -11.87
C SER A 55 -1.45 -11.97 -11.76
N ARG A 56 -0.70 -12.02 -12.87
CA ARG A 56 0.72 -12.41 -12.84
C ARG A 56 1.56 -11.48 -11.99
N PHE A 57 1.31 -10.18 -12.08
CA PHE A 57 2.00 -9.19 -11.27
C PHE A 57 1.80 -9.40 -9.77
N LEU A 58 0.57 -9.67 -9.33
CA LEU A 58 0.27 -9.84 -7.92
C LEU A 58 0.66 -11.23 -7.35
N ASN A 59 0.67 -12.28 -8.19
CA ASN A 59 0.79 -13.65 -7.70
C ASN A 59 2.09 -14.37 -8.08
N HIS A 60 2.70 -14.03 -9.23
CA HIS A 60 3.83 -14.80 -9.79
C HIS A 60 5.12 -14.01 -9.87
N TYR A 61 5.03 -12.71 -10.09
CA TYR A 61 6.20 -11.87 -10.24
C TYR A 61 6.91 -11.63 -8.92
N GLN A 62 8.23 -11.78 -8.94
CA GLN A 62 9.09 -11.52 -7.80
C GLN A 62 9.34 -10.02 -7.69
N TRP A 63 8.70 -9.36 -6.72
CA TRP A 63 9.01 -8.00 -6.31
C TRP A 63 8.80 -7.88 -4.81
N SER A 64 9.57 -7.01 -4.15
CA SER A 64 9.57 -6.93 -2.70
C SER A 64 8.42 -6.05 -2.20
N THR A 65 7.29 -6.67 -1.83
CA THR A 65 6.20 -5.96 -1.13
C THR A 65 6.70 -5.30 0.15
N ARG A 66 7.68 -5.92 0.82
CA ARG A 66 8.32 -5.35 2.01
C ARG A 66 9.05 -4.04 1.69
N SER A 67 9.82 -4.00 0.59
CA SER A 67 10.54 -2.79 0.18
C SER A 67 9.55 -1.68 -0.17
N LEU A 68 8.48 -2.00 -0.89
CA LEU A 68 7.42 -1.06 -1.22
C LEU A 68 6.79 -0.44 0.05
N ILE A 69 6.39 -1.27 1.02
CA ILE A 69 5.84 -0.79 2.30
C ILE A 69 6.86 0.09 3.06
N ARG A 70 8.14 -0.32 3.11
CA ARG A 70 9.18 0.46 3.80
C ARG A 70 9.42 1.82 3.15
N THR A 71 9.47 1.88 1.82
CA THR A 71 9.63 3.13 1.07
C THR A 71 8.46 4.09 1.31
N ILE A 72 7.23 3.58 1.29
CA ILE A 72 6.03 4.38 1.59
C ILE A 72 6.09 4.93 3.03
N ARG A 73 6.39 4.08 4.02
CA ARG A 73 6.51 4.50 5.43
C ARG A 73 7.60 5.54 5.64
N TYR A 74 8.75 5.36 4.98
CA TYR A 74 9.84 6.34 5.02
C TYR A 74 9.37 7.70 4.47
N TYR A 75 8.67 7.70 3.33
CA TYR A 75 8.15 8.92 2.72
C TYR A 75 7.13 9.63 3.63
N ILE A 76 6.21 8.86 4.22
CA ILE A 76 5.22 9.37 5.20
C ILE A 76 5.92 10.06 6.38
N ILE A 77 6.94 9.43 6.96
CA ILE A 77 7.69 10.00 8.09
C ILE A 77 8.40 11.28 7.66
N LYS A 78 9.04 11.28 6.48
CA LYS A 78 9.70 12.48 5.91
C LYS A 78 8.69 13.63 5.78
N LEU A 79 7.50 13.37 5.25
CA LEU A 79 6.42 14.38 5.13
C LEU A 79 5.98 14.90 6.50
N ILE A 80 5.76 14.02 7.48
CA ILE A 80 5.38 14.41 8.85
C ILE A 80 6.43 15.36 9.45
N LEU A 81 7.71 15.01 9.33
CA LEU A 81 8.81 15.79 9.91
C LEU A 81 8.96 17.16 9.24
N GLN A 82 8.67 17.26 7.93
CA GLN A 82 8.69 18.52 7.18
C GLN A 82 7.55 19.47 7.57
N GLN A 83 6.39 18.95 8.01
CA GLN A 83 5.24 19.76 8.39
C GLN A 83 5.36 20.42 9.79
N ARG A 84 6.51 20.25 10.46
CA ARG A 84 6.74 20.81 11.80
C ARG A 84 6.75 22.34 11.77
N LYS A 85 5.70 22.96 12.32
CA LYS A 85 5.65 24.41 12.51
C LYS A 85 6.50 24.84 13.71
N PRO A 86 7.30 25.93 13.60
CA PRO A 86 7.98 26.53 14.74
C PRO A 86 6.97 26.94 15.83
N GLY A 87 7.34 26.80 17.10
CA GLY A 87 6.57 27.32 18.23
C GLY A 87 5.46 26.43 18.80
N ARG A 88 4.95 25.42 18.07
CA ARG A 88 3.98 24.44 18.59
C ARG A 88 4.56 23.03 18.54
N LYS A 89 4.67 22.36 19.70
CA LYS A 89 5.02 20.93 19.73
C LYS A 89 3.81 20.14 19.20
N PRO A 90 3.94 19.41 18.08
CA PRO A 90 2.85 18.59 17.60
C PRO A 90 2.60 17.42 18.56
N ILE A 91 1.34 17.08 18.80
CA ILE A 91 0.96 15.88 19.55
C ILE A 91 0.75 14.77 18.52
N LEU A 92 1.52 13.69 18.66
CA LEU A 92 1.33 12.47 17.89
C LEU A 92 0.48 11.50 18.71
N GLN A 93 -0.69 11.16 18.20
CA GLN A 93 -1.49 10.07 18.73
C GLN A 93 -1.20 8.80 17.93
N VAL A 94 -0.96 7.70 18.65
CA VAL A 94 -0.70 6.39 18.06
C VAL A 94 -1.89 5.49 18.37
N MET A 95 -2.61 5.05 17.34
CA MET A 95 -3.69 4.08 17.49
C MET A 95 -3.20 2.72 17.00
N VAL A 96 -3.36 1.69 17.83
CA VAL A 96 -3.00 0.32 17.48
C VAL A 96 -4.28 -0.48 17.35
N ASP A 97 -4.43 -1.15 16.21
CA ASP A 97 -5.60 -1.98 15.93
C ASP A 97 -5.18 -3.34 15.35
N LEU A 98 -5.98 -4.37 15.63
CA LEU A 98 -5.80 -5.71 15.08
C LEU A 98 -6.87 -5.97 14.02
N THR A 99 -6.48 -5.92 12.75
CA THR A 99 -7.36 -6.19 11.62
C THR A 99 -7.16 -7.61 11.09
N THR A 100 -8.25 -8.28 10.73
CA THR A 100 -8.19 -9.57 10.04
C THR A 100 -8.46 -9.38 8.55
N LEU A 101 -7.49 -9.73 7.72
CA LEU A 101 -7.70 -9.92 6.29
C LEU A 101 -8.25 -11.32 6.07
N GLU A 102 -9.57 -11.44 6.00
CA GLU A 102 -10.25 -12.72 5.84
C GLU A 102 -9.82 -13.42 4.56
N LYS A 103 -9.64 -14.75 4.65
CA LYS A 103 -9.16 -15.58 3.54
C LYS A 103 -10.06 -16.79 3.36
N VAL A 104 -10.57 -16.94 2.15
CA VAL A 104 -11.35 -18.11 1.70
C VAL A 104 -10.48 -18.91 0.72
N GLY A 105 -10.45 -20.24 0.88
CA GLY A 105 -9.66 -21.14 0.04
C GLY A 105 -8.41 -21.71 0.73
N LYS A 106 -7.49 -22.26 -0.07
CA LYS A 106 -6.24 -22.89 0.36
C LYS A 106 -5.04 -22.00 0.03
N PHE A 107 -4.21 -21.71 1.02
CA PHE A 107 -3.02 -20.86 0.88
C PHE A 107 -1.77 -21.60 1.40
N PRO A 108 -1.29 -22.64 0.70
CA PRO A 108 -0.20 -23.49 1.19
C PRO A 108 1.09 -22.70 1.46
N HIS A 109 1.36 -21.68 0.63
CA HIS A 109 2.55 -20.81 0.78
C HIS A 109 2.48 -19.86 1.98
N LEU A 110 1.30 -19.65 2.56
CA LEU A 110 1.14 -18.83 3.76
C LEU A 110 1.25 -19.67 5.03
N GLN A 111 1.35 -21.00 4.94
CA GLN A 111 1.55 -21.91 6.07
C GLN A 111 0.72 -21.51 7.31
N ASN A 112 1.39 -21.31 8.44
CA ASN A 112 0.80 -20.92 9.71
C ASN A 112 0.50 -19.41 9.82
N LEU A 113 0.54 -18.62 8.74
CA LEU A 113 0.15 -17.21 8.79
C LEU A 113 -1.37 -17.05 8.67
N VAL A 114 -2.06 -17.94 7.96
CA VAL A 114 -3.52 -17.96 7.91
C VAL A 114 -4.04 -18.78 9.09
N ARG A 115 -4.63 -18.11 10.07
CA ARG A 115 -5.15 -18.73 11.30
C ARG A 115 -6.61 -18.37 11.53
N VAL A 116 -7.21 -19.00 12.53
CA VAL A 116 -8.51 -18.60 13.05
C VAL A 116 -8.28 -17.83 14.35
N TYR A 117 -8.77 -16.60 14.42
CA TYR A 117 -8.80 -15.79 15.62
C TYR A 117 -10.15 -15.08 15.70
N ASN A 118 -10.78 -15.09 16.88
CA ASN A 118 -12.12 -14.55 17.10
C ASN A 118 -13.11 -14.94 15.99
N HIS A 119 -13.22 -16.25 15.71
CA HIS A 119 -14.11 -16.82 14.69
C HIS A 119 -13.84 -16.40 13.24
N LYS A 120 -12.77 -15.65 12.96
CA LYS A 120 -12.38 -15.22 11.61
C LYS A 120 -11.14 -15.96 11.13
N LYS A 121 -11.22 -16.59 9.95
CA LYS A 121 -10.08 -17.24 9.29
C LYS A 121 -9.37 -16.25 8.36
N GLY A 122 -8.10 -15.94 8.62
CA GLY A 122 -7.39 -14.96 7.80
C GLY A 122 -5.95 -14.67 8.23
N LEU A 123 -5.37 -13.65 7.61
CA LEU A 123 -4.14 -13.02 8.08
C LEU A 123 -4.52 -11.96 9.10
N HIS A 124 -4.07 -12.13 10.34
CA HIS A 124 -4.29 -11.16 11.41
C HIS A 124 -3.10 -10.20 11.43
N ILE A 125 -3.35 -8.92 11.13
CA ILE A 125 -2.32 -7.89 11.04
C ILE A 125 -2.56 -6.81 12.09
N VAL A 126 -1.50 -6.43 12.78
CA VAL A 126 -1.50 -5.24 13.63
C VAL A 126 -1.21 -4.03 12.76
N VAL A 127 -2.10 -3.04 12.79
CA VAL A 127 -1.96 -1.79 12.06
C VAL A 127 -1.75 -0.67 13.08
N ILE A 128 -0.73 0.16 12.85
CA ILE A 128 -0.40 1.30 13.70
C ILE A 128 -0.75 2.56 12.91
N TYR A 129 -1.78 3.27 13.34
CA TYR A 129 -2.14 4.56 12.76
C TYR A 129 -1.46 5.69 13.51
N LEU A 130 -0.72 6.51 12.77
CA LEU A 130 -0.17 7.78 13.23
C LEU A 130 -1.18 8.88 12.97
N VAL A 131 -1.65 9.52 14.04
CA VAL A 131 -2.58 10.64 13.99
C VAL A 131 -1.88 11.91 14.42
N LEU A 132 -1.82 12.89 13.51
CA LEU A 132 -1.12 14.16 13.69
C LEU A 132 -2.01 15.30 13.21
N VAL A 133 -2.57 16.07 14.15
CA VAL A 133 -3.53 17.15 13.83
C VAL A 133 -4.70 16.57 13.02
N ASN A 134 -4.78 16.85 11.71
CA ASN A 134 -5.84 16.38 10.81
C ASN A 134 -5.42 15.18 9.94
N TRP A 135 -4.21 14.66 10.13
CA TRP A 135 -3.64 13.59 9.31
C TRP A 135 -3.78 12.28 10.07
N ARG A 136 -4.31 11.24 9.41
CA ARG A 136 -4.37 9.87 9.93
C ARG A 136 -3.74 8.95 8.90
N ILE A 137 -2.65 8.29 9.28
CA ILE A 137 -1.80 7.54 8.35
C ILE A 137 -1.50 6.15 8.92
N PRO A 138 -1.75 5.06 8.17
CA PRO A 138 -1.47 3.68 8.58
C PRO A 138 0.00 3.23 8.44
#